data_AF-A0A7W8QGD7-F1
#
_entry.id   AF-A0A7W8QGD7-F1
#
_cell.length_a   1.000
_cell.length_b   1.000
_cell.length_c   1.000
_cell.angle_alpha   90.00
_cell.angle_beta   90.00
_cell.angle_gamma   90.00
#
_symmetry.space_group_name_H-M   'P 1'
#
loop_
_entity.id
_entity.type
_entity.pdbx_description
1 polymer ?
#
loop_
_entity_poly.entity_id
_entity_poly.type
_entity_poly.pdbx_seq_one_letter_code
_entity_poly.pdbx_strand_id
1 'polypeptide(L)' 'MRLRRIPARRSPMHGRGLFALQPLATSYRVIEYKGELTSWPRTALRQRSETGHMFAFGL' A
#
# COMPACT_ATOMS: atom_id res chain seq x y z
N MET A 1 -22.88 -2.73 4.01
CA MET A 1 -21.48 -2.25 3.84
C MET A 1 -20.54 -3.34 4.32
N ARG A 2 -19.60 -3.82 3.48
CA ARG A 2 -18.62 -4.84 3.90
C ARG A 2 -17.59 -4.16 4.81
N LEU A 3 -17.50 -4.56 6.08
CA LEU A 3 -16.45 -4.09 6.98
C LEU A 3 -15.08 -4.35 6.32
N ARG A 4 -14.30 -3.28 6.12
CA ARG A 4 -12.90 -3.42 5.72
C ARG A 4 -12.15 -4.01 6.90
N ARG A 5 -11.52 -5.17 6.72
CA ARG A 5 -10.75 -5.87 7.77
C ARG A 5 -9.57 -5.06 8.31
N ILE A 6 -9.13 -4.02 7.57
CA ILE A 6 -8.03 -3.13 7.94
C ILE A 6 -8.48 -1.68 7.61
N PRO A 7 -8.67 -0.79 8.61
CA PRO A 7 -9.06 0.59 8.37
C PRO A 7 -7.90 1.42 7.80
N ALA A 8 -8.23 2.29 6.85
CA ALA A 8 -7.34 3.36 6.39
C ALA A 8 -7.69 4.65 7.13
N ARG A 9 -6.69 5.32 7.71
CA ARG A 9 -6.85 6.61 8.43
C ARG A 9 -5.70 7.56 8.04
N ARG A 10 -5.77 8.82 8.47
CA ARG A 10 -4.64 9.76 8.30
C ARG A 10 -3.48 9.32 9.19
N SER A 11 -2.29 9.17 8.61
CA SER A 11 -1.07 8.86 9.36
C SER A 11 -0.51 10.15 9.96
N PRO A 12 0.03 10.12 11.18
CA PRO A 12 0.72 11.28 11.77
C PRO A 12 2.04 11.60 11.08
N MET A 13 2.65 10.66 10.33
CA MET A 13 3.88 10.91 9.58
C MET A 13 3.62 11.48 8.18
N HIS A 14 2.82 10.78 7.36
CA HIS A 14 2.55 11.21 5.99
C HIS A 14 1.29 10.56 5.42
N GLY A 15 0.40 11.36 4.82
CA GLY A 15 -0.74 10.88 4.03
C GLY A 15 -1.66 9.89 4.76
N ARG A 16 -1.96 8.76 4.11
CA ARG A 16 -2.85 7.69 4.62
C ARG A 16 -2.03 6.51 5.14
N GLY A 17 -2.43 5.96 6.29
CA GLY A 17 -1.87 4.75 6.88
C GLY A 17 -2.94 3.67 7.10
N LEU A 18 -2.50 2.42 7.16
CA LEU A 18 -3.30 1.26 7.55
C LEU A 18 -3.01 0.88 9.00
N PHE A 19 -4.06 0.58 9.77
CA PHE A 19 -3.94 0.32 11.20
C PHE A 19 -4.49 -1.07 11.54
N ALA A 20 -3.81 -1.79 12.44
CA ALA A 20 -4.32 -3.04 13.00
C ALA A 20 -5.48 -2.75 13.96
N LEU A 21 -6.53 -3.56 13.91
CA LEU A 21 -7.66 -3.48 14.85
C LEU A 21 -7.41 -4.26 16.15
N GLN A 22 -6.47 -5.20 16.11
CA GLN A 22 -6.11 -6.08 17.22
C GLN A 22 -4.60 -6.34 17.19
N PRO A 23 -4.00 -6.79 18.31
CA PRO A 23 -2.61 -7.22 18.33
C PRO A 23 -2.34 -8.31 17.27
N LEU A 24 -1.17 -8.22 16.64
CA LEU A 24 -0.69 -9.21 15.67
C LEU A 24 0.44 -10.02 16.30
N ALA A 25 0.41 -11.34 16.12
CA ALA A 25 1.52 -12.19 16.54
C ALA A 25 2.75 -11.99 15.64
N THR A 26 3.93 -12.31 16.17
CA THR A 26 5.16 -12.39 15.37
C THR A 26 4.98 -13.39 14.23
N SER A 27 5.57 -13.09 13.06
CA SER A 27 5.46 -13.91 11.85
C SER A 27 4.04 -14.07 11.28
N TYR A 28 3.08 -13.28 11.77
CA TYR A 28 1.72 -13.27 11.23
C TYR A 28 1.68 -12.65 9.83
N ARG A 29 1.10 -13.35 8.85
CA ARG A 29 0.86 -12.82 7.51
C ARG A 29 -0.27 -11.78 7.55
N VAL A 30 0.10 -10.50 7.52
CA VAL A 30 -0.84 -9.37 7.64
C VAL A 30 -1.75 -9.24 6.41
N ILE A 31 -1.16 -9.02 5.24
CA ILE A 31 -1.85 -8.88 3.96
C ILE A 31 -0.87 -9.11 2.81
N GLU A 32 -1.40 -9.48 1.65
CA GLU A 32 -0.64 -9.54 0.41
C GLU A 32 -0.63 -8.18 -0.30
N TYR A 33 0.54 -7.76 -0.79
CA TYR A 33 0.64 -6.58 -1.64
C TYR A 33 0.12 -6.90 -3.04
N LYS A 34 -1.12 -6.48 -3.33
CA LYS A 34 -1.74 -6.68 -4.65
C LYS A 34 -1.56 -5.45 -5.52
N GLY A 35 -1.37 -5.68 -6.82
CA GLY A 35 -1.24 -4.62 -7.82
C GLY A 35 -1.15 -5.17 -9.24
N GLU A 36 -0.98 -4.27 -10.21
CA GLU A 36 -0.66 -4.61 -11.60
C GLU A 36 0.79 -5.12 -11.66
N LEU A 37 1.00 -6.33 -12.19
CA LEU A 37 2.34 -6.77 -12.60
C LEU A 37 2.71 -6.09 -13.90
N THR A 38 3.86 -5.43 -13.94
CA THR A 38 4.21 -4.58 -15.08
C THR A 38 5.72 -4.49 -15.30
N SER A 39 6.13 -4.02 -16.47
CA SER A 39 7.54 -3.87 -16.83
C SER A 39 8.14 -2.56 -16.32
N TRP A 40 9.45 -2.53 -16.12
CA TRP A 40 10.18 -1.36 -15.64
C TRP A 40 9.93 -0.08 -16.45
N PRO A 41 9.99 -0.09 -17.80
CA PRO A 41 9.74 1.13 -18.58
C PRO A 41 8.34 1.72 -18.36
N ARG A 42 7.33 0.85 -18.19
CA ARG A 42 5.94 1.26 -17.97
C ARG A 42 5.74 1.86 -16.58
N THR A 43 6.38 1.30 -15.55
CA THR A 43 6.39 1.89 -14.20
C THR A 43 7.06 3.26 -14.18
N ALA A 44 8.25 3.37 -14.80
CA ALA A 44 9.00 4.62 -14.85
C ALA A 44 8.23 5.75 -15.56
N LEU A 45 7.44 5.43 -16.59
CA LEU A 45 6.58 6.41 -17.25
C LEU A 45 5.45 6.90 -16.34
N ARG A 46 4.79 6.00 -15.60
CA ARG A 46 3.72 6.36 -14.65
C ARG A 46 4.22 7.17 -13.46
N GLN A 47 5.45 6.95 -13.03
CA GLN A 47 6.07 7.69 -11.93
C GLN A 47 6.25 9.18 -12.24
N ARG A 48 6.35 9.56 -13.53
CA ARG A 48 6.49 10.97 -13.95
C ARG A 48 5.21 11.80 -13.79
N SER A 49 4.13 11.22 -13.26
CA SER A 49 2.87 11.91 -12.99
C SER A 49 3.00 12.92 -11.83
N GLU A 50 2.33 14.07 -11.96
CA GLU A 50 2.48 15.29 -11.14
C GLU A 50 2.17 15.13 -9.65
N THR A 51 1.56 14.02 -9.23
CA THR A 51 1.13 13.81 -7.85
C THR A 51 2.25 13.37 -6.89
N GLY A 52 3.44 13.03 -7.40
CA GLY A 52 4.63 12.73 -6.59
C GLY A 52 4.55 11.46 -5.73
N HIS A 53 3.50 10.65 -5.88
CA HIS A 53 3.32 9.41 -5.14
C HIS A 53 3.78 8.20 -5.98
N MET A 54 4.66 7.35 -5.42
CA MET A 54 5.05 6.08 -6.04
C MET A 54 4.71 4.90 -5.14
N PHE A 55 4.03 3.90 -5.71
CA PHE A 55 3.69 2.63 -5.06
C PHE A 55 4.10 1.44 -5.94
N ALA A 56 5.39 1.38 -6.31
CA ALA A 56 5.97 0.31 -7.10
C ALA A 56 7.00 -0.47 -6.28
N PHE A 57 7.01 -1.78 -6.44
CA PHE A 57 7.93 -2.70 -5.78
C PHE A 57 8.58 -3.58 -6.84
N GLY A 58 9.90 -3.74 -6.78
CA GLY A 58 10.61 -4.73 -7.57
C GLY A 58 10.28 -6.13 -7.07
N LEU A 59 10.07 -7.06 -8.00
CA LEU A 59 9.87 -8.48 -7.72
C LEU A 59 11.15 -9.26 -8.03
#